data_AF-A0A2N5KEA6-F1
#
_entry.id   AF-A0A2N5KEA6-F1
#
_cell.length_a   1.000
_cell.length_b   1.000
_cell.length_c   1.000
_cell.angle_alpha   90.00
_cell.angle_beta   90.00
_cell.angle_gamma   90.00
#
_symmetry.space_group_name_H-M   'P 1'
#
loop_
_entity.id
_entity.type
_entity.pdbx_description
1 polymer ?
#
loop_
_entity_poly.entity_id
_entity_poly.type
_entity_poly.pdbx_seq_one_letter_code
_entity_poly.pdbx_strand_id
1 'polypeptide(L)' 'MAAYAHKNSKGVTYYLHKKAVTLRGGKEQTIFFFCKDETGAKGEPTDLPQGYIVTENPRNGFLTIKKDQK' A
#
# COMPACT_ATOMS: atom_id res chain seq x y z
N MET A 1 13.16 0.69 -9.15
CA MET A 1 12.68 -0.11 -8.01
C MET A 1 11.32 -0.65 -8.39
N ALA A 2 11.11 -1.97 -8.26
CA ALA A 2 9.82 -2.58 -8.54
C ALA A 2 8.85 -2.31 -7.37
N ALA A 3 7.55 -2.26 -7.66
CA ALA A 3 6.53 -2.18 -6.62
C ALA A 3 6.21 -3.58 -6.10
N TYR A 4 5.97 -3.73 -4.79
CA TYR A 4 5.44 -4.98 -4.26
C TYR A 4 4.04 -5.24 -4.83
N ALA A 5 3.84 -6.37 -5.50
CA ALA A 5 2.57 -6.76 -6.11
C ALA A 5 1.83 -7.79 -5.26
N HIS A 6 0.50 -7.63 -5.14
CA HIS A 6 -0.36 -8.58 -4.44
C HIS A 6 -1.70 -8.73 -5.16
N LYS A 7 -2.14 -9.98 -5.33
CA LYS A 7 -3.42 -10.31 -5.95
C LYS A 7 -4.45 -10.58 -4.84
N ASN A 8 -5.54 -9.82 -4.85
CA ASN A 8 -6.62 -10.01 -3.88
C ASN A 8 -7.48 -11.24 -4.21
N SER A 9 -8.40 -11.61 -3.31
CA SER A 9 -9.27 -12.78 -3.49
C SER A 9 -10.22 -12.67 -4.69
N LYS A 10 -10.44 -11.44 -5.20
CA LYS A 10 -11.25 -11.16 -6.39
C LYS A 10 -10.45 -11.25 -7.70
N GLY A 11 -9.17 -11.60 -7.61
CA GLY A 11 -8.28 -11.77 -8.76
C GLY A 11 -7.69 -10.48 -9.32
N VAL A 12 -7.84 -9.36 -8.61
CA VAL A 12 -7.29 -8.05 -9.00
C VAL A 12 -5.90 -7.88 -8.39
N THR A 13 -4.93 -7.57 -9.24
CA THR A 13 -3.56 -7.25 -8.82
C THR A 13 -3.46 -5.78 -8.42
N TYR A 14 -2.84 -5.55 -7.28
CA TYR A 14 -2.48 -4.22 -6.81
C TYR A 14 -0.99 -4.14 -6.51
N TYR A 15 -0.47 -2.92 -6.57
CA TYR A 15 0.92 -2.58 -6.40
C TYR A 15 1.07 -1.58 -5.26
N LEU A 16 2.02 -1.83 -4.36
CA LEU A 16 2.28 -1.00 -3.19
C LEU A 16 3.06 0.27 -3.59
N HIS A 17 2.54 1.40 -3.14
CA HIS A 17 3.14 2.72 -3.32
C HIS A 17 3.23 3.44 -1.98
N LYS A 18 4.18 4.37 -1.89
CA LYS A 18 4.31 5.30 -0.78
C LYS A 18 4.19 6.74 -1.25
N LYS A 19 3.71 7.61 -0.36
CA LYS A 19 3.69 9.06 -0.60
C LYS A 19 3.90 9.81 0.71
N ALA A 20 4.71 10.85 0.68
CA ALA A 20 4.75 11.85 1.75
C ALA A 20 3.52 12.77 1.63
N VAL A 21 2.70 12.81 2.68
CA VAL A 21 1.54 13.70 2.75
C VAL A 21 1.61 14.55 4.01
N THR A 22 1.21 15.81 3.89
CA THR A 22 1.05 16.71 5.03
C THR A 22 -0.36 16.55 5.58
N LEU A 23 -0.48 16.09 6.83
CA LEU A 23 -1.77 15.95 7.50
C LEU A 23 -2.33 17.33 7.89
N ARG A 24 -3.62 17.38 8.27
CA ARG A 24 -4.37 18.60 8.63
C ARG A 24 -3.82 19.38 9.86
N GLY A 25 -2.66 19.01 10.40
CA GLY A 25 -1.96 19.73 11.46
C GLY A 25 -0.52 20.12 11.10
N GLY A 26 -0.17 20.13 9.81
CA GLY A 26 1.19 20.46 9.34
C GLY A 26 2.21 19.34 9.52
N LYS A 27 1.83 18.21 10.15
CA LYS A 27 2.70 17.05 10.31
C LYS A 27 2.85 16.30 8.99
N GLU A 28 4.08 16.11 8.54
CA GLU A 28 4.38 15.23 7.43
C GLU A 28 4.34 13.76 7.87
N GLN A 29 3.67 12.94 7.08
CA GLN A 29 3.61 11.49 7.29
C GLN A 29 3.74 10.77 5.95
N THR A 30 4.55 9.72 5.92
CA THR A 30 4.58 8.80 4.78
C THR A 30 3.42 7.82 4.92
N ILE A 31 2.53 7.82 3.94
CA ILE A 31 1.45 6.85 3.82
C ILE A 31 1.82 5.77 2.81
N PHE A 32 1.30 4.57 3.04
CA PHE A 32 1.42 3.43 2.14
C PHE A 32 0.04 3.06 1.62
N PHE A 33 -0.09 2.81 0.33
CA PHE A 33 -1.36 2.47 -0.29
C PHE A 33 -1.18 1.55 -1.51
N PHE A 34 -2.19 0.75 -1.79
CA PHE A 34 -2.25 -0.14 -2.94
C PHE A 34 -2.98 0.54 -4.11
N CYS A 35 -2.39 0.49 -5.30
CA CYS A 35 -2.97 1.00 -6.55
C CYS A 35 -3.00 -0.09 -7.63
N LYS A 36 -3.86 0.03 -8.64
CA LYS A 36 -3.92 -0.93 -9.76
C LYS A 36 -2.85 -0.68 -10.82
N ASP A 37 -2.29 0.54 -10.84
CA ASP A 37 -1.23 0.92 -11.75
C ASP A 37 0.13 0.64 -11.11
N GLU A 38 0.97 -0.14 -11.80
CA GLU A 38 2.31 -0.52 -11.34
C GLU A 38 3.28 0.66 -11.28
N THR A 39 3.12 1.61 -12.20
CA THR A 39 3.95 2.81 -12.34
C THR A 39 3.27 4.06 -11.77
N GLY A 40 2.20 3.87 -10.99
CA GLY A 40 1.10 4.82 -10.80
C GLY A 40 1.49 6.25 -10.40
N ALA A 41 0.96 7.21 -11.18
CA ALA A 41 1.13 8.68 -11.15
C ALA A 41 0.83 9.42 -9.82
N LYS A 42 0.53 8.72 -8.72
CA LYS A 42 0.11 9.32 -7.43
C LYS A 42 1.09 9.11 -6.29
N GLY A 43 2.10 8.26 -6.45
CA GLY A 43 3.11 8.00 -5.43
C GLY A 43 4.31 7.25 -5.99
N GLU A 44 5.26 6.95 -5.14
CA GLU A 44 6.46 6.20 -5.52
C GLU A 44 6.23 4.71 -5.30
N PRO A 45 6.54 3.84 -6.29
CA PRO A 45 6.50 2.40 -6.10
C PRO A 45 7.49 1.98 -5.02
N THR A 46 7.08 1.07 -4.14
CA THR A 46 7.90 0.64 -3.01
C THR A 46 7.68 -0.84 -2.69
N ASP A 47 8.70 -1.45 -2.08
CA ASP A 47 8.57 -2.76 -1.49
C ASP A 47 7.79 -2.73 -0.17
N LEU A 48 7.30 -3.90 0.25
CA LEU A 48 6.65 -4.09 1.53
C LEU A 48 7.65 -3.84 2.66
N PRO A 49 7.40 -2.88 3.58
CA PRO A 49 8.32 -2.61 4.68
C PRO A 49 8.48 -3.82 5.59
N GLN A 50 9.68 -3.99 6.14
CA GLN A 50 9.95 -5.09 7.08
C GLN A 50 9.03 -5.02 8.30
N GLY A 51 8.49 -6.17 8.71
CA GLY A 51 7.57 -6.25 9.85
C GLY A 51 6.15 -5.78 9.54
N TYR A 52 5.80 -5.64 8.26
CA TYR A 52 4.42 -5.43 7.82
C TYR A 52 3.91 -6.62 7.03
N ILE A 53 2.62 -6.90 7.16
CA ILE A 53 1.91 -7.93 6.41
C ILE A 53 0.71 -7.33 5.69
N VAL A 54 0.39 -7.91 4.53
CA VAL A 54 -0.77 -7.50 3.74
C VAL A 54 -2.03 -8.11 4.32
N THR A 55 -3.08 -7.30 4.43
CA THR A 55 -4.42 -7.73 4.80
C THR A 55 -5.43 -7.26 3.78
N GLU A 56 -6.35 -8.15 3.45
CA GLU A 56 -7.49 -7.83 2.60
C GLU A 56 -8.71 -7.49 3.45
N ASN A 57 -9.40 -6.40 3.10
CA ASN A 57 -10.70 -6.07 3.68
C ASN A 57 -11.78 -6.97 3.03
N PRO A 58 -12.45 -7.84 3.80
CA PRO A 58 -13.40 -8.81 3.24
C PRO A 58 -14.63 -8.14 2.61
N ARG A 59 -14.96 -6.90 2.97
CA ARG A 59 -16.15 -6.20 2.45
C ARG A 59 -15.98 -5.75 1.01
N ASN A 60 -14.80 -5.26 0.63
CA ASN A 60 -14.57 -4.64 -0.67
C ASN A 60 -13.39 -5.27 -1.44
N GLY A 61 -12.56 -6.08 -0.81
CA GLY A 61 -11.35 -6.67 -1.37
C GLY A 61 -10.18 -5.68 -1.47
N PHE A 62 -10.23 -4.58 -0.70
CA PHE A 62 -9.16 -3.59 -0.69
C PHE A 62 -8.00 -4.08 0.18
N LEU A 63 -6.78 -3.94 -0.32
CA LEU A 63 -5.57 -4.36 0.38
C LEU A 63 -5.00 -3.22 1.21
N THR A 64 -4.57 -3.55 2.42
CA THR A 64 -3.87 -2.66 3.34
C THR A 64 -2.67 -3.39 3.92
N ILE A 65 -1.72 -2.65 4.49
CA ILE A 65 -0.65 -3.24 5.28
C ILE A 65 -0.91 -2.98 6.76
N LYS A 66 -0.62 -3.97 7.60
CA LYS A 66 -0.61 -3.82 9.06
C LYS A 66 0.75 -4.25 9.59
N LYS A 67 1.16 -3.69 10.74
CA LYS A 67 2.34 -4.20 11.45
C LYS A 67 2.07 -5.64 11.87
N ASP A 68 3.02 -6.51 11.59
CA ASP A 68 3.04 -7.86 12.13
C ASP A 68 3.35 -7.72 13.63
N GLN A 69 2.34 -7.95 14.47
CA GLN A 69 2.56 -8.06 15.91
C GLN A 69 3.07 -9.48 16.18
N LYS A 70 4.35 -9.70 15.89
CA LYS A 70 5.08 -10.89 16.32
C LYS A 70 6.11 -10.51 17.36
#